data_AF-A0A3B9A4B2-F1
#
_entry.id   AF-A0A3B9A4B2-F1
#
_cell.length_a   1.000
_cell.length_b   1.000
_cell.length_c   1.000
_cell.angle_alpha   90.00
_cell.angle_beta   90.00
_cell.angle_gamma   90.00
#
_symmetry.space_group_name_H-M   'P 1'
#
loop_
_entity.id
_entity.type
_entity.pdbx_description
1 polymer ?
#
loop_
_entity_poly.entity_id
_entity_poly.type
_entity_poly.pdbx_seq_one_letter_code
_entity_poly.pdbx_strand_id
1 'polypeptide(L)'
;MNVEAQAGANSRNQAGAFNVIDVNSATSKIIVPVVLANYYGYYTVINLANTTSTPANCNITYTSAPGSTAGTGISKTYTRGLPPNGAIMIYEGNPINPDSRSDINRDPFWRGSGTITRFIGSAVIECKDSSNNPVKVVAFVNEEVDRNGVDSMYTFNTINK
;
A
#
# COMPACT_ATOMS: atom_id res chain seq x y z
N MET A 1 19.01 -1.21 8.37
CA MET A 1 19.74 -2.47 8.10
C MET A 1 18.74 -3.36 7.39
N ASN A 2 18.93 -3.55 6.09
CA ASN A 2 17.98 -4.25 5.22
C ASN A 2 18.24 -5.75 5.38
N VAL A 3 17.21 -6.52 5.70
CA VAL A 3 17.30 -7.99 5.75
C VAL A 3 16.30 -8.51 4.73
N GLU A 4 16.81 -9.12 3.66
CA GLU A 4 15.97 -9.93 2.78
C GLU A 4 15.42 -11.09 3.61
N ALA A 5 14.10 -11.22 3.66
CA ALA A 5 13.48 -12.34 4.35
C ALA A 5 12.95 -13.33 3.32
N GLN A 6 13.65 -14.44 3.23
CA GLN A 6 13.24 -15.60 2.45
C GLN A 6 12.20 -16.38 3.25
N ALA A 7 10.96 -16.52 2.76
CA ALA A 7 9.95 -17.33 3.43
C ALA A 7 9.60 -18.61 2.65
N GLY A 8 9.65 -19.74 3.38
CA GLY A 8 8.82 -20.95 3.23
C GLY A 8 8.96 -21.80 1.95
N ALA A 9 8.84 -23.13 2.13
CA ALA A 9 9.09 -24.20 1.15
C ALA A 9 8.27 -24.18 -0.16
N ASN A 10 7.39 -23.19 -0.38
CA ASN A 10 6.51 -23.10 -1.55
C ASN A 10 6.81 -21.89 -2.47
N SER A 11 7.91 -21.16 -2.24
CA SER A 11 8.48 -20.13 -3.15
C SER A 11 7.57 -18.95 -3.54
N ARG A 12 6.35 -18.87 -3.00
CA ARG A 12 5.29 -17.92 -3.41
C ARG A 12 4.96 -16.85 -2.38
N ASN A 13 5.59 -16.88 -1.21
CA ASN A 13 5.30 -15.94 -0.13
C ASN A 13 6.63 -15.52 0.50
N GLN A 14 7.26 -14.46 0.00
CA GLN A 14 8.37 -13.83 0.73
C GLN A 14 7.80 -12.84 1.76
N ALA A 15 8.34 -12.82 2.98
CA ALA A 15 7.79 -12.05 4.09
C ALA A 15 8.89 -11.28 4.82
N GLY A 16 9.04 -10.01 4.50
CA GLY A 16 10.05 -9.09 5.05
C GLY A 16 9.65 -8.64 6.43
N ALA A 17 10.52 -8.90 7.40
CA ALA A 17 10.45 -8.25 8.69
C ALA A 17 11.26 -6.96 8.64
N PHE A 18 10.61 -5.83 8.86
CA PHE A 18 11.26 -4.55 9.12
C PHE A 18 11.25 -4.31 10.63
N ASN A 19 12.21 -3.52 11.12
CA ASN A 19 12.24 -3.14 12.52
C ASN A 19 10.93 -2.42 12.89
N VAL A 20 10.35 -2.83 14.01
CA VAL A 20 9.13 -2.27 14.60
C VAL A 20 9.18 -0.74 14.53
N ILE A 21 8.21 -0.13 13.83
CA ILE A 21 8.04 1.33 13.85
C ILE A 21 7.72 1.71 15.29
N ASP A 22 8.50 2.62 15.87
CA ASP A 22 8.26 3.14 17.21
C ASP A 22 6.85 3.72 17.28
N VAL A 23 6.03 3.25 18.24
CA VAL A 23 4.68 3.76 18.48
C VAL A 23 4.67 5.25 18.80
N ASN A 24 5.77 5.80 19.29
CA ASN A 24 5.92 7.24 19.51
C ASN A 24 6.07 8.03 18.21
N SER A 25 6.44 7.36 17.11
CA SER A 25 6.50 7.93 15.76
C SER A 25 5.17 7.78 15.00
N ALA A 26 4.16 7.17 15.60
CA ALA A 26 2.84 7.00 15.00
C ALA A 26 2.15 8.36 14.79
N THR A 27 1.57 8.55 13.61
CA THR A 27 0.92 9.78 13.15
C THR A 27 -0.44 9.44 12.56
N SER A 28 -1.31 10.43 12.40
CA SER A 28 -2.56 10.27 11.66
C SER A 28 -2.41 10.44 10.15
N LYS A 29 -1.22 10.84 9.68
CA LYS A 29 -0.95 11.11 8.27
C LYS A 29 0.34 10.42 7.79
N ILE A 30 0.20 9.56 6.81
CA ILE A 30 1.31 8.80 6.24
C ILE A 30 1.48 9.16 4.77
N ILE A 31 2.73 9.32 4.34
CA ILE A 31 3.07 9.50 2.93
C ILE A 31 3.80 8.26 2.44
N VAL A 32 3.28 7.68 1.35
CA VAL A 32 3.91 6.62 0.58
C VAL A 32 4.45 7.24 -0.70
N PRO A 33 5.77 7.48 -0.82
CA PRO A 33 6.32 8.23 -1.94
C PRO A 33 6.18 7.51 -3.29
N VAL A 34 6.20 6.18 -3.27
CA VAL A 34 6.08 5.33 -4.45
C VAL A 34 5.02 4.26 -4.20
N VAL A 35 4.05 4.20 -5.11
CA VAL A 35 3.06 3.13 -5.22
C VAL A 35 3.11 2.61 -6.65
N LEU A 36 3.25 1.30 -6.78
CA LEU A 36 3.33 0.57 -8.04
C LEU A 36 2.14 -0.39 -8.13
N ALA A 37 1.52 -0.46 -9.30
CA ALA A 37 0.60 -1.54 -9.63
C ALA A 37 0.84 -1.97 -11.07
N ASN A 38 1.23 -3.23 -11.27
CA ASN A 38 1.61 -3.75 -12.59
C ASN A 38 2.68 -2.90 -13.31
N TYR A 39 3.60 -2.29 -12.57
CA TYR A 39 4.63 -1.43 -13.15
C TYR A 39 5.83 -2.29 -13.56
N TYR A 40 5.86 -2.77 -14.80
CA TYR A 40 6.86 -3.74 -15.28
C TYR A 40 6.94 -5.01 -14.41
N GLY A 41 5.80 -5.46 -13.88
CA GLY A 41 5.69 -6.61 -12.97
C GLY A 41 5.84 -6.25 -11.48
N TYR A 42 6.30 -5.03 -11.16
CA TYR A 42 6.39 -4.57 -9.78
C TYR A 42 5.05 -4.09 -9.25
N TYR A 43 4.81 -4.33 -7.96
CA TYR A 43 3.64 -3.87 -7.23
C TYR A 43 3.95 -3.51 -5.77
N THR A 44 3.10 -2.69 -5.17
CA THR A 44 3.23 -2.27 -3.78
C THR A 44 2.22 -2.99 -2.90
N VAL A 45 2.67 -3.39 -1.71
CA VAL A 45 1.83 -3.80 -0.60
C VAL A 45 2.00 -2.80 0.52
N ILE A 46 0.90 -2.19 0.96
CA ILE A 46 0.90 -1.26 2.10
C ILE A 46 0.28 -1.98 3.29
N ASN A 47 1.03 -2.06 4.38
CA ASN A 47 0.54 -2.57 5.65
C ASN A 47 0.33 -1.38 6.59
N LEU A 48 -0.86 -1.28 7.17
CA LEU A 48 -1.28 -0.17 8.02
C LEU A 48 -1.80 -0.71 9.34
N ALA A 49 -1.22 -0.25 10.45
CA ALA A 49 -1.59 -0.70 11.79
C ALA A 49 -2.07 0.48 12.66
N ASN A 50 -3.16 0.25 13.37
CA ASN A 50 -3.70 1.16 14.37
C ASN A 50 -2.97 0.97 15.69
N THR A 51 -2.39 2.06 16.21
CA THR A 51 -1.68 2.02 17.49
C THR A 51 -2.57 2.47 18.66
N THR A 52 -3.89 2.55 18.43
CA THR A 52 -4.87 3.04 19.40
C THR A 52 -6.03 2.07 19.58
N SER A 53 -6.77 2.23 20.67
CA SER A 53 -8.01 1.51 20.96
C SER A 53 -9.25 2.08 20.24
N THR A 54 -9.08 3.08 19.38
CA THR A 54 -10.19 3.73 18.65
C THR A 54 -10.21 3.23 17.19
N PRO A 55 -11.33 2.73 16.65
CA PRO A 55 -11.42 2.38 15.23
C PRO A 55 -11.23 3.62 14.34
N ALA A 56 -10.67 3.42 13.15
CA ALA A 56 -10.46 4.50 12.19
C ALA A 56 -11.03 4.17 10.81
N ASN A 57 -11.37 5.22 10.07
CA ASN A 57 -11.52 5.20 8.62
C ASN A 57 -10.30 5.91 8.03
N CYS A 58 -9.54 5.19 7.21
CA CYS A 58 -8.34 5.70 6.57
C CYS A 58 -8.64 6.02 5.12
N ASN A 59 -8.52 7.30 4.77
CA ASN A 59 -8.63 7.79 3.41
C ASN A 59 -7.28 7.70 2.73
N ILE A 60 -7.14 6.81 1.76
CA ILE A 60 -5.95 6.65 0.94
C ILE A 60 -6.16 7.38 -0.37
N THR A 61 -5.46 8.49 -0.55
CA THR A 61 -5.49 9.29 -1.77
C THR A 61 -4.27 8.96 -2.61
N TYR A 62 -4.48 8.26 -3.71
CA TYR A 62 -3.43 8.00 -4.71
C TYR A 62 -3.34 9.16 -5.68
N THR A 63 -2.13 9.46 -6.14
CA THR A 63 -1.88 10.42 -7.22
C THR A 63 -0.89 9.81 -8.22
N SER A 64 -1.28 9.72 -9.48
CA SER A 64 -0.46 9.13 -10.52
C SER A 64 0.72 10.02 -10.91
N ALA A 65 1.85 9.39 -11.21
CA ALA A 65 3.07 10.03 -11.69
C ALA A 65 3.28 9.78 -13.20
N PRO A 66 4.24 10.47 -13.85
CA PRO A 66 4.61 10.20 -15.22
C PRO A 66 4.93 8.72 -15.44
N GLY A 67 4.36 8.14 -16.49
CA GLY A 67 4.49 6.71 -16.80
C GLY A 67 3.35 5.84 -16.26
N SER A 68 2.33 6.41 -15.60
CA SER A 68 1.07 5.72 -15.30
C SER A 68 0.11 5.70 -16.49
N THR A 69 -0.64 4.60 -16.68
CA THR A 69 -1.67 4.48 -17.73
C THR A 69 -2.75 5.54 -17.64
N ALA A 70 -3.12 5.96 -16.43
CA ALA A 70 -4.12 6.99 -16.20
C ALA A 70 -3.68 8.39 -16.66
N GLY A 71 -2.38 8.59 -16.93
CA GLY A 71 -1.77 9.92 -17.12
C GLY A 71 -1.15 10.45 -15.83
N THR A 72 -0.65 11.68 -15.85
CA THR A 72 0.05 12.32 -14.72
C THR A 72 -0.90 13.19 -13.90
N GLY A 73 -0.78 13.14 -12.57
CA GLY A 73 -1.53 14.01 -11.67
C GLY A 73 -3.00 13.62 -11.50
N ILE A 74 -3.39 12.43 -11.95
CA ILE A 74 -4.73 11.89 -11.74
C ILE A 74 -4.82 11.35 -10.32
N SER A 75 -5.85 11.75 -9.58
CA SER A 75 -6.01 11.36 -8.18
C SER A 75 -7.37 10.73 -7.91
N LYS A 76 -7.39 9.77 -6.98
CA LYS A 76 -8.61 9.17 -6.45
C LYS A 76 -8.39 8.67 -5.02
N THR A 77 -9.43 8.78 -4.21
CA THR A 77 -9.42 8.42 -2.80
C THR A 77 -10.25 7.17 -2.55
N TYR A 78 -9.72 6.27 -1.73
CA TYR A 78 -10.39 5.07 -1.24
C TYR A 78 -10.44 5.12 0.29
N THR A 79 -11.54 4.67 0.87
CA THR A 79 -11.69 4.60 2.33
C THR A 79 -11.59 3.15 2.77
N ARG A 80 -10.71 2.87 3.73
CA ARG A 80 -10.56 1.55 4.34
C ARG A 80 -10.82 1.65 5.84
N GLY A 81 -11.65 0.75 6.36
CA GLY A 81 -11.86 0.62 7.80
C GLY A 81 -10.64 -0.04 8.44
N LEU A 82 -10.19 0.51 9.57
CA LEU A 82 -9.05 0.04 10.33
C LEU A 82 -9.50 -0.24 11.77
N PRO A 83 -9.53 -1.52 12.20
CA PRO A 83 -9.98 -1.89 13.54
C PRO A 83 -9.04 -1.33 14.64
N PRO A 84 -9.55 -1.17 15.88
CA PRO A 84 -8.73 -0.74 17.01
C PRO A 84 -7.65 -1.79 17.31
N ASN A 85 -6.42 -1.36 17.58
CA ASN A 85 -5.24 -2.20 17.80
C ASN A 85 -5.01 -3.26 16.70
N GLY A 86 -5.61 -3.08 15.52
CA GLY A 86 -5.55 -4.03 14.42
C GLY A 86 -4.78 -3.48 13.23
N ALA A 87 -4.68 -4.29 12.18
CA ALA A 87 -4.00 -3.94 10.95
C ALA A 87 -4.80 -4.34 9.73
N ILE A 88 -4.56 -3.64 8.62
CA ILE A 88 -5.04 -4.00 7.29
C ILE A 88 -3.88 -4.02 6.31
N MET A 89 -4.10 -4.71 5.21
CA MET A 89 -3.18 -4.75 4.08
C MET A 89 -3.91 -4.29 2.81
N ILE A 90 -3.28 -3.37 2.09
CA ILE A 90 -3.65 -2.97 0.74
C ILE A 90 -2.67 -3.65 -0.20
N TYR A 91 -3.19 -4.41 -1.16
CA TYR A 91 -2.40 -5.31 -2.01
C TYR A 91 -2.64 -4.99 -3.48
N GLU A 92 -1.68 -4.33 -4.13
CA GLU A 92 -1.75 -3.96 -5.54
C GLU A 92 -1.14 -5.00 -6.49
N GLY A 93 -1.01 -6.25 -6.01
CA GLY A 93 -0.58 -7.36 -6.84
C GLY A 93 -1.67 -7.85 -7.79
N ASN A 94 -1.27 -8.74 -8.71
CA ASN A 94 -2.09 -9.42 -9.72
C ASN A 94 -3.07 -8.52 -10.51
N PRO A 95 -2.68 -7.99 -11.69
CA PRO A 95 -3.57 -7.16 -12.52
C PRO A 95 -4.68 -7.94 -13.24
N ILE A 96 -4.55 -9.27 -13.37
CA ILE A 96 -5.50 -10.11 -14.12
C ILE A 96 -6.71 -10.46 -13.25
N ASN A 97 -6.44 -10.90 -12.02
CA ASN A 97 -7.44 -11.24 -11.01
C ASN A 97 -7.14 -10.46 -9.73
N PRO A 98 -7.47 -9.14 -9.72
CA PRO A 98 -7.13 -8.29 -8.60
C PRO A 98 -7.84 -8.72 -7.32
N ASP A 99 -7.10 -8.70 -6.21
CA ASP A 99 -7.63 -8.99 -4.89
C ASP A 99 -8.65 -7.91 -4.46
N SER A 100 -9.60 -8.28 -3.59
CA SER A 100 -10.52 -7.34 -2.92
C SER A 100 -9.82 -6.19 -2.17
N ARG A 101 -8.56 -6.40 -1.78
CA ARG A 101 -7.67 -5.45 -1.11
C ARG A 101 -6.94 -4.51 -2.06
N SER A 102 -7.01 -4.73 -3.38
CA SER A 102 -6.46 -3.80 -4.36
C SER A 102 -7.39 -2.61 -4.55
N ASP A 103 -6.83 -1.40 -4.46
CA ASP A 103 -7.51 -0.16 -4.81
C ASP A 103 -7.27 0.20 -6.29
N ILE A 104 -6.10 -0.12 -6.83
CA ILE A 104 -5.69 0.30 -8.18
C ILE A 104 -6.10 -0.73 -9.24
N ASN A 105 -5.59 -1.98 -9.16
CA ASN A 105 -5.86 -2.99 -10.18
C ASN A 105 -7.35 -3.35 -10.28
N ARG A 106 -8.11 -3.25 -9.19
CA ARG A 106 -9.55 -3.55 -9.18
C ARG A 106 -10.41 -2.44 -9.80
N ASP A 107 -9.94 -1.20 -9.84
CA ASP A 107 -10.76 -0.05 -10.24
C ASP A 107 -10.50 0.36 -11.71
N PRO A 108 -11.55 0.36 -12.57
CA PRO A 108 -11.43 0.81 -13.95
C PRO A 108 -10.96 2.26 -14.12
N PHE A 109 -11.13 3.12 -13.12
CA PHE A 109 -10.71 4.52 -13.15
C PHE A 109 -9.24 4.69 -13.54
N TRP A 110 -8.38 3.80 -13.07
CA TRP A 110 -6.93 3.86 -13.31
C TRP A 110 -6.49 3.27 -14.65
N ARG A 111 -7.42 2.69 -15.42
CA ARG A 111 -7.13 1.94 -16.65
C ARG A 111 -7.19 2.80 -17.92
N GLY A 112 -7.52 4.09 -17.81
CA GLY A 112 -7.78 4.93 -18.98
C GLY A 112 -8.93 4.36 -19.81
N SER A 113 -8.66 3.97 -21.06
CA SER A 113 -9.65 3.39 -22.00
C SER A 113 -9.61 1.86 -22.13
N GLY A 114 -8.90 1.12 -21.25
CA GLY A 114 -8.72 -0.33 -21.39
C GLY A 114 -8.40 -1.11 -20.10
N THR A 115 -7.44 -2.04 -20.15
CA THR A 115 -6.86 -2.72 -18.98
C THR A 115 -5.79 -1.84 -18.32
N ILE A 116 -5.58 -1.92 -16.99
CA ILE A 116 -4.38 -1.31 -16.38
C ILE A 116 -3.17 -1.96 -17.04
N THR A 117 -2.40 -1.17 -17.75
CA THR A 117 -1.10 -1.63 -18.27
C THR A 117 0.00 -1.34 -17.26
N ARG A 118 -0.09 -0.23 -16.51
CA ARG A 118 0.86 0.14 -15.45
C ARG A 118 0.35 1.30 -14.59
N PHE A 119 0.65 1.30 -13.30
CA PHE A 119 0.51 2.45 -12.42
C PHE A 119 1.82 2.71 -11.69
N ILE A 120 2.23 3.98 -11.69
CA ILE A 120 3.24 4.53 -10.77
C ILE A 120 2.68 5.82 -10.20
N GLY A 121 2.91 6.06 -8.92
CA GLY A 121 2.39 7.24 -8.24
C GLY A 121 2.83 7.30 -6.79
N SER A 122 2.11 8.09 -6.01
CA SER A 122 2.27 8.18 -4.56
C SER A 122 0.92 8.02 -3.87
N ALA A 123 0.93 7.80 -2.56
CA ALA A 123 -0.27 7.82 -1.74
C ALA A 123 -0.09 8.70 -0.50
N VAL A 124 -1.17 9.37 -0.12
CA VAL A 124 -1.33 10.02 1.19
C VAL A 124 -2.45 9.31 1.93
N ILE A 125 -2.17 8.84 3.13
CA ILE A 125 -3.11 8.13 3.99
C ILE A 125 -3.43 9.03 5.17
N GLU A 126 -4.70 9.34 5.39
CA GLU A 126 -5.17 10.10 6.55
C GLU A 126 -6.23 9.28 7.30
N CYS A 127 -5.97 8.99 8.58
CA CYS A 127 -6.83 8.14 9.41
C CYS A 127 -7.54 8.95 10.50
N LYS A 128 -8.86 8.80 10.56
CA LYS A 128 -9.72 9.50 11.54
C LYS A 128 -10.81 8.59 12.09
N ASP A 129 -11.27 8.89 13.29
CA ASP A 129 -12.44 8.22 13.87
C ASP A 129 -13.76 8.72 13.24
N SER A 130 -14.90 8.15 13.66
CA SER A 130 -16.24 8.57 13.20
C SER A 130 -16.60 10.02 13.53
N SER A 131 -15.89 10.62 14.50
CA SER A 131 -16.05 12.00 14.94
C SER A 131 -15.03 12.94 14.27
N ASN A 132 -14.31 12.46 13.25
CA ASN A 132 -13.31 13.20 12.49
C ASN A 132 -12.07 13.61 13.32
N ASN A 133 -11.81 12.95 14.46
CA ASN A 133 -10.58 13.13 15.22
C ASN A 133 -9.44 12.30 14.63
N PRO A 134 -8.19 12.78 14.63
CA PRO A 134 -7.05 12.03 14.12
C PRO A 134 -6.78 10.73 14.92
N VAL A 135 -6.52 9.62 14.22
CA VAL A 135 -6.13 8.34 14.84
C VAL A 135 -4.69 8.02 14.47
N LYS A 136 -3.86 7.70 15.48
CA LYS A 136 -2.44 7.37 15.28
C LYS A 136 -2.27 5.99 14.67
N VAL A 137 -1.50 5.95 13.59
CA VAL A 137 -1.21 4.76 12.80
C VAL A 137 0.27 4.70 12.45
N VAL A 138 0.71 3.50 12.09
CA VAL A 138 2.03 3.24 11.50
C VAL A 138 1.85 2.45 10.22
N ALA A 139 2.72 2.65 9.24
CA ALA A 139 2.70 1.85 8.02
C ALA A 139 4.10 1.52 7.53
N PHE A 140 4.17 0.42 6.79
CA PHE A 140 5.34 0.02 6.03
C PHE A 140 4.87 -0.46 4.67
N VAL A 141 5.78 -0.39 3.70
CA VAL A 141 5.52 -0.82 2.33
C VAL A 141 6.49 -1.90 1.91
N ASN A 142 5.96 -2.88 1.19
CA ASN A 142 6.76 -3.80 0.41
C ASN A 142 6.60 -3.43 -1.06
N GLU A 143 7.71 -3.40 -1.79
CA GLU A 143 7.74 -3.43 -3.24
C GLU A 143 8.13 -4.83 -3.67
N GLU A 144 7.22 -5.49 -4.37
CA GLU A 144 7.32 -6.89 -4.77
C GLU A 144 7.33 -6.99 -6.29
N VAL A 145 7.94 -8.04 -6.81
CA VAL A 145 7.87 -8.41 -8.23
C VAL A 145 7.73 -9.91 -8.35
N ASP A 146 6.70 -10.35 -9.09
CA ASP A 146 6.59 -11.75 -9.50
C ASP A 146 7.41 -11.94 -10.78
N ARG A 147 8.56 -12.60 -10.66
CA ARG A 147 9.36 -13.01 -11.82
C ARG A 147 9.51 -14.52 -11.82
N ASN A 148 8.85 -15.18 -12.78
CA ASN A 148 8.92 -16.64 -12.97
C ASN A 148 8.49 -17.45 -11.72
N GLY A 149 7.53 -16.96 -10.94
CA GLY A 149 7.07 -17.64 -9.72
C GLY A 149 8.05 -17.54 -8.55
N VAL A 150 8.98 -16.60 -8.62
CA VAL A 150 9.85 -16.16 -7.53
C VAL A 150 9.48 -14.71 -7.24
N ASP A 151 8.90 -14.46 -6.07
CA ASP A 151 8.79 -13.10 -5.57
C ASP A 151 10.18 -12.56 -5.25
N SER A 152 10.47 -11.31 -5.60
CA SER A 152 11.58 -10.56 -5.02
C SER A 152 10.99 -9.34 -4.32
N MET A 153 11.36 -9.12 -3.06
CA MET A 153 10.72 -8.10 -2.23
C MET A 153 11.71 -7.17 -1.54
N TYR A 154 11.44 -5.86 -1.63
CA TYR A 154 12.10 -4.82 -0.85
C TYR A 154 11.11 -4.16 0.11
N THR A 155 11.44 -4.06 1.39
CA THR A 155 10.59 -3.40 2.39
C THR A 155 11.15 -2.03 2.79
N PHE A 156 10.30 -1.01 2.82
CA PHE A 156 10.65 0.36 3.21
C PHE A 156 9.66 0.91 4.25
N ASN A 157 10.16 1.76 5.17
CA ASN A 157 9.28 2.55 6.03
C ASN A 157 8.65 3.67 5.20
N THR A 158 7.35 3.90 5.41
CA THR A 158 6.69 5.09 4.89
C THR A 158 7.12 6.33 5.65
N ILE A 159 6.93 7.52 5.08
CA ILE A 159 7.28 8.77 5.77
C ILE A 159 6.12 9.15 6.70
N ASN A 160 6.36 9.05 8.01
CA ASN A 160 5.47 9.59 9.03
C ASN A 160 5.62 11.13 9.04
N LYS A 161 4.53 11.87 8.85
CA LYS A 161 4.51 13.34 8.89
C LYS A 161 3.42 13.88 9.80
#